data_AF-A0A1C0ADA1-F1
#
_entry.id   AF-A0A1C0ADA1-F1
#
_cell.length_a   1.000
_cell.length_b   1.000
_cell.length_c   1.000
_cell.angle_alpha   90.00
_cell.angle_beta   90.00
_cell.angle_gamma   90.00
#
_symmetry.space_group_name_H-M   'P 1'
#
loop_
_entity.id
_entity.type
_entity.pdbx_description
1 polymer ?
#
loop_
_entity_poly.entity_id
_entity_poly.type
_entity_poly.pdbx_seq_one_letter_code
_entity_poly.pdbx_strand_id
1 'polypeptide(L)' 'MEQLTQKELMNIKSQMDNNSLAIKKYQIYQSQVQDEELKNIFKEGEKLSQNHLQTLLNQLRDFNGKEH' A
#
# COMPACT_ATOMS: atom_id res chain seq x y z
N MET A 1 -22.86 -7.61 -9.33
CA MET A 1 -21.55 -7.33 -8.71
C MET A 1 -21.36 -8.29 -7.56
N GLU A 2 -20.26 -9.03 -7.56
CA GLU A 2 -19.90 -9.90 -6.43
C GLU A 2 -19.49 -9.00 -5.26
N GLN A 3 -20.07 -9.22 -4.08
CA GLN A 3 -19.74 -8.43 -2.89
C GLN A 3 -18.66 -9.17 -2.10
N LEU A 4 -17.66 -8.42 -1.64
CA LEU A 4 -16.65 -8.97 -0.72
C LEU A 4 -17.32 -9.47 0.56
N THR A 5 -16.91 -10.64 1.02
CA THR A 5 -17.24 -11.10 2.36
C THR A 5 -16.62 -10.19 3.43
N GLN A 6 -17.16 -10.22 4.65
CA GLN A 6 -16.60 -9.45 5.76
C GLN A 6 -15.13 -9.80 6.05
N LYS A 7 -14.75 -11.08 5.87
CA LYS A 7 -13.38 -11.54 6.07
C LYS A 7 -12.43 -10.97 5.01
N GLU A 8 -12.85 -10.95 3.75
CA GLU A 8 -12.06 -10.35 2.67
C GLU A 8 -11.91 -8.84 2.86
N LEU A 9 -12.98 -8.14 3.25
CA LEU A 9 -12.92 -6.72 3.57
C LEU A 9 -11.95 -6.42 4.72
N MET A 10 -11.97 -7.24 5.78
CA MET A 10 -11.05 -7.11 6.91
C MET A 10 -9.60 -7.36 6.49
N ASN A 11 -9.36 -8.37 5.65
CA ASN A 11 -8.03 -8.65 5.12
C ASN A 11 -7.51 -7.49 4.26
N ILE A 12 -8.33 -6.94 3.37
CA ILE A 12 -7.93 -5.81 2.53
C ILE A 12 -7.57 -4.60 3.40
N LYS A 13 -8.39 -4.26 4.40
CA LYS A 13 -8.09 -3.16 5.33
C LYS A 13 -6.76 -3.38 6.07
N SER A 14 -6.53 -4.58 6.59
CA SER A 14 -5.25 -4.94 7.25
C SER A 14 -4.06 -4.78 6.30
N GLN A 15 -4.20 -5.21 5.03
CA GLN A 15 -3.16 -5.01 4.02
C GLN A 15 -2.94 -3.53 3.70
N MET A 16 -3.98 -2.71 3.64
CA MET A 16 -3.84 -1.26 3.44
C MET A 16 -3.09 -0.59 4.60
N ASP A 17 -3.39 -0.97 5.83
CA ASP A 17 -2.69 -0.46 7.02
C ASP A 17 -1.21 -0.85 7.01
N ASN A 18 -0.91 -2.10 6.63
CA ASN A 18 0.46 -2.58 6.50
C ASN A 18 1.25 -1.83 5.41
N ASN A 19 0.66 -1.60 4.24
CA ASN A 19 1.30 -0.82 3.18
C ASN A 19 1.51 0.64 3.61
N SER A 20 0.54 1.24 4.32
CA SER A 20 0.66 2.60 4.86
C SER A 20 1.81 2.71 5.87
N LEU A 21 1.98 1.70 6.72
CA LEU A 21 3.10 1.63 7.65
C LEU A 21 4.44 1.41 6.91
N ALA A 22 4.48 0.56 5.89
CA ALA A 22 5.67 0.31 5.09
C ALA A 22 6.16 1.59 4.40
N ILE A 23 5.26 2.37 3.78
CA ILE A 23 5.57 3.67 3.17
C ILE A 23 6.26 4.59 4.19
N LYS A 24 5.68 4.73 5.38
CA LYS A 24 6.26 5.55 6.45
C LYS A 24 7.65 5.05 6.88
N LYS A 25 7.83 3.74 7.00
CA LYS A 25 9.15 3.14 7.34
C LYS A 25 10.19 3.46 6.26
N TYR A 26 9.86 3.29 4.99
CA TYR A 26 10.77 3.60 3.90
C TYR A 26 11.13 5.09 3.86
N GLN A 27 10.18 5.99 4.09
CA GLN A 27 10.45 7.44 4.18
C GLN A 27 11.42 7.76 5.33
N ILE A 28 11.22 7.14 6.50
CA ILE A 28 12.14 7.29 7.64
C ILE A 28 13.52 6.76 7.28
N TYR A 29 13.63 5.55 6.70
CA TYR A 29 14.92 4.97 6.34
C TYR A 29 15.67 5.80 5.29
N GLN A 30 14.96 6.31 4.28
CA GLN A 30 15.53 7.24 3.28
C GLN A 30 16.12 8.50 3.92
N SER A 31 15.51 9.02 4.99
CA SER A 31 15.99 10.21 5.70
C SER A 31 17.19 9.95 6.62
N GLN A 32 17.40 8.70 7.02
CA GLN A 32 18.45 8.31 7.98
C GLN A 32 19.68 7.70 7.31
N VAL A 33 19.50 7.10 6.13
CA VAL A 33 20.57 6.41 5.43
C VAL A 33 21.49 7.39 4.68
N GLN A 34 22.80 7.18 4.81
CA GLN A 34 23.82 7.96 4.10
C GLN A 34 24.26 7.29 2.80
N ASP A 35 24.10 5.97 2.72
CA ASP A 35 24.41 5.20 1.52
C ASP A 35 23.34 5.44 0.44
N GLU A 36 23.78 5.90 -0.73
CA GLU A 36 22.88 6.26 -1.83
C GLU A 36 22.25 5.05 -2.52
N GLU A 37 22.91 3.89 -2.52
CA GLU A 37 22.33 2.65 -3.07
C GLU A 37 21.18 2.16 -2.18
N LEU A 38 21.39 2.12 -0.87
CA LEU A 38 20.35 1.81 0.11
C LEU A 38 19.20 2.82 0.06
N LYS A 39 19.50 4.11 -0.12
CA LYS A 39 18.47 5.15 -0.31
C LYS A 39 17.59 4.87 -1.53
N ASN A 40 18.19 4.41 -2.63
CA ASN A 40 17.44 4.05 -3.83
C ASN A 40 16.59 2.79 -3.60
N ILE A 41 17.12 1.78 -2.91
CA ILE A 41 16.34 0.59 -2.51
C ILE A 41 15.11 0.98 -1.67
N PHE A 42 15.27 1.90 -0.72
CA PHE A 42 14.12 2.36 0.08
C PHE A 42 13.13 3.19 -0.73
N LYS A 43 13.57 3.99 -1.71
CA LYS A 43 12.67 4.68 -2.66
C LYS A 43 11.86 3.69 -3.49
N GLU A 44 12.49 2.62 -3.97
CA GLU A 44 11.82 1.57 -4.72
C GLU A 44 10.79 0.83 -3.86
N GLY A 45 11.15 0.49 -2.62
CA GLY A 45 10.24 -0.12 -1.65
C GLY A 45 9.04 0.77 -1.29
N GLU A 46 9.27 2.08 -1.14
CA GLU A 46 8.19 3.06 -0.94
C GLU A 46 7.23 3.05 -2.14
N LYS A 47 7.77 3.17 -3.36
CA LYS A 47 6.97 3.19 -4.59
C LYS A 47 6.16 1.90 -4.78
N LEU A 48 6.76 0.75 -4.49
CA LEU A 48 6.07 -0.53 -4.55
C LEU A 48 4.90 -0.60 -3.56
N SER A 49 5.11 -0.12 -2.33
CA SER A 49 4.07 -0.08 -1.30
C SER A 49 2.93 0.90 -1.65
N GLN A 50 3.27 2.06 -2.22
CA GLN A 50 2.29 3.03 -2.75
C GLN A 50 1.44 2.43 -3.87
N ASN A 51 2.08 1.77 -4.84
CA ASN A 51 1.38 1.10 -5.93
C ASN A 51 0.43 0.01 -5.42
N HIS A 52 0.88 -0.80 -4.46
CA HIS A 52 0.04 -1.85 -3.89
C HIS A 52 -1.16 -1.27 -3.13
N LEU A 53 -0.96 -0.20 -2.34
CA LEU A 53 -2.06 0.50 -1.68
C LEU A 53 -3.09 1.04 -2.68
N GLN A 54 -2.63 1.60 -3.80
CA GLN A 54 -3.52 2.09 -4.85
C GLN A 54 -4.31 0.95 -5.51
N THR A 55 -3.69 -0.20 -5.76
CA THR A 55 -4.39 -1.39 -6.27
C THR A 55 -5.49 -1.86 -5.33
N LEU A 56 -5.23 -1.94 -4.03
CA LEU A 56 -6.23 -2.33 -3.02
C LEU A 56 -7.39 -1.33 -2.95
N LEU A 57 -7.11 -0.03 -3.07
CA LEU A 57 -8.13 1.02 -3.12
C LEU A 57 -9.02 0.90 -4.36
N ASN A 58 -8.44 0.59 -5.52
CA ASN A 58 -9.20 0.39 -6.75
C ASN A 58 -10.11 -0.83 -6.63
N GLN A 59 -9.58 -1.97 -6.14
CA GLN A 59 -10.39 -3.16 -5.87
C GLN A 59 -11.57 -2.86 -4.93
N LEU A 60 -11.33 -2.11 -3.84
CA LEU A 60 -12.42 -1.71 -2.95
C LEU A 60 -13.48 -0.84 -3.62
N ARG A 61 -13.11 0.02 -4.58
CA ARG A 61 -14.09 0.83 -5.32
C ARG A 61 -14.95 -0.04 -6.23
N ASP A 62 -14.29 -0.93 -6.96
CA ASP A 62 -14.95 -1.86 -7.90
C ASP A 62 -15.95 -2.77 -7.16
N PHE A 63 -15.55 -3.32 -5.99
CA PHE A 63 -16.43 -4.18 -5.18
C PHE A 63 -17.53 -3.42 -4.42
N ASN A 64 -17.36 -2.12 -4.16
CA ASN A 64 -18.40 -1.29 -3.53
C ASN A 64 -19.38 -0.67 -4.54
N GLY A 65 -19.25 -0.99 -5.84
CA GLY A 65 -20.15 -0.50 -6.88
C GLY A 65 -20.12 1.01 -7.09
N LYS A 66 -19.04 1.69 -6.69
CA LYS A 66 -18.80 3.09 -7.07
C LYS A 66 -18.15 3.10 -8.45
N GLU A 67 -18.95 2.83 -9.48
CA GLU A 67 -18.56 3.15 -10.86
C GLU A 67 -18.43 4.67 -11.00
N HIS A 68 -17.40 5.10 -11.75
CA HIS A 68 -17.10 6.51 -12.03
C HIS A 68 -18.06 7.12 -13.03
#